data_AF-A0A6A3DAB9-F1
#
_entry.id   AF-A0A6A3DAB9-F1
#
_cell.length_a   1.000
_cell.length_b   1.000
_cell.length_c   1.000
_cell.angle_alpha   90.00
_cell.angle_beta   90.00
_cell.angle_gamma   90.00
#
_symmetry.space_group_name_H-M   'P 1'
#
loop_
_entity.id
_entity.type
_entity.pdbx_description
1 polymer ?
#
loop_
_entity_poly.entity_id
_entity_poly.type
_entity_poly.pdbx_seq_one_letter_code
_entity_poly.pdbx_strand_id
1 'polypeptide(L)'
;MDTTMVISDMDGFNAMAEAMMQDETVPITAEAAVDAHAMGMSFNNLNFERTLSLVGFDKLQDLDLEVQHIDLWGCSDGVYDMDVNASINNPSTMGLQGI
;
A
#
# COMPACT_ATOMS: atom_id res chain seq x y z
N MET A 1 -2.14 21.47 2.88
CA MET A 1 -3.55 21.20 2.55
C MET A 1 -3.87 19.87 3.18
N ASP A 2 -4.82 19.82 4.11
CA ASP A 2 -5.26 18.57 4.71
C ASP A 2 -6.23 17.90 3.74
N THR A 3 -5.69 17.02 2.89
CA THR A 3 -6.51 16.18 2.01
C THR A 3 -7.08 15.04 2.84
N THR A 4 -8.36 15.13 3.19
CA THR A 4 -9.08 14.00 3.80
C THR A 4 -9.42 12.99 2.72
N MET A 5 -8.78 11.81 2.75
CA MET A 5 -9.24 10.67 1.94
C MET A 5 -10.43 10.01 2.63
N VAL A 6 -11.51 9.81 1.89
CA VAL A 6 -12.70 9.09 2.34
C VAL A 6 -12.74 7.75 1.61
N ILE A 7 -12.78 6.65 2.36
CA ILE A 7 -12.96 5.32 1.80
C ILE A 7 -14.43 5.18 1.41
N SER A 8 -14.70 5.16 0.10
CA SER A 8 -16.06 5.02 -0.45
C SER A 8 -16.54 3.57 -0.52
N ASP A 9 -15.61 2.62 -0.59
CA ASP A 9 -15.86 1.18 -0.64
C ASP A 9 -14.95 0.46 0.36
N MET A 10 -15.53 0.08 1.50
CA MET A 10 -14.80 -0.57 2.59
C MET A 10 -14.42 -2.01 2.23
N ASP A 11 -15.28 -2.72 1.50
CA ASP A 11 -15.04 -4.13 1.15
C ASP A 11 -13.92 -4.22 0.11
N GLY A 12 -13.93 -3.36 -0.90
CA GLY A 12 -12.84 -3.24 -1.87
C GLY A 12 -11.51 -2.86 -1.22
N PHE A 13 -11.54 -1.93 -0.25
CA PHE A 13 -10.34 -1.54 0.50
C PHE A 13 -9.79 -2.71 1.35
N ASN A 14 -10.67 -3.47 2.03
CA ASN A 14 -10.26 -4.63 2.82
C ASN A 14 -9.66 -5.73 1.94
N ALA A 15 -10.26 -6.01 0.78
CA ALA A 15 -9.72 -6.98 -0.18
C ALA A 15 -8.35 -6.55 -0.73
N MET A 16 -8.18 -5.26 -1.03
CA MET A 16 -6.87 -4.72 -1.42
C MET A 16 -5.85 -4.89 -0.29
N ALA A 17 -6.21 -4.55 0.95
CA ALA A 17 -5.31 -4.69 2.10
C ALA A 17 -4.90 -6.15 2.34
N GLU A 18 -5.83 -7.09 2.18
CA GLU A 18 -5.55 -8.52 2.27
C GLU A 18 -4.59 -8.99 1.16
N ALA A 19 -4.85 -8.60 -0.09
CA ALA A 19 -3.98 -8.91 -1.22
C ALA A 19 -2.57 -8.34 -1.02
N MET A 20 -2.45 -7.10 -0.51
CA MET A 20 -1.17 -6.47 -0.22
C MET A 20 -0.36 -7.23 0.84
N MET A 21 -1.00 -8.02 1.72
CA MET A 21 -0.31 -8.87 2.68
C MET A 21 0.07 -10.24 2.11
N GLN A 22 -0.73 -10.79 1.19
CA GLN A 22 -0.62 -12.17 0.74
C GLN A 22 0.13 -12.35 -0.58
N ASP A 23 0.12 -11.33 -1.44
CA ASP A 23 0.61 -11.43 -2.80
C ASP A 23 1.89 -10.62 -2.99
N GLU A 24 2.74 -11.06 -3.92
CA GLU A 24 3.95 -10.33 -4.34
C GLU A 24 3.58 -9.04 -5.08
N THR A 25 2.54 -9.07 -5.91
CA THR A 25 2.08 -7.90 -6.65
C THR A 25 0.56 -7.80 -6.67
N VAL A 26 0.04 -6.58 -6.51
CA VAL A 26 -1.39 -6.27 -6.52
C VAL A 26 -1.69 -5.24 -7.61
N PRO A 27 -2.45 -5.59 -8.66
CA PRO A 27 -2.81 -4.64 -9.71
C PRO A 27 -3.94 -3.70 -9.27
N ILE A 28 -3.75 -2.40 -9.48
CA ILE A 28 -4.78 -1.37 -9.31
C ILE A 28 -5.01 -0.71 -10.66
N THR A 29 -6.25 -0.79 -11.16
CA THR A 29 -6.64 -0.15 -12.40
C THR A 29 -7.37 1.17 -12.11
N ALA A 30 -6.87 2.26 -12.67
CA ALA A 30 -7.53 3.54 -12.71
C ALA A 30 -8.19 3.74 -14.08
N GLU A 31 -9.47 4.05 -14.07
CA GLU A 31 -10.27 4.31 -15.27
C GLU A 31 -10.81 5.74 -15.24
N ALA A 32 -10.80 6.42 -16.39
CA ALA A 32 -11.39 7.74 -16.54
C ALA A 32 -11.91 7.96 -17.97
N ALA A 33 -13.04 8.65 -18.09
CA ALA A 33 -13.47 9.22 -19.36
C ALA A 33 -12.83 10.59 -19.53
N VAL A 34 -12.06 10.76 -20.60
CA VAL A 34 -11.32 12.00 -20.89
C VAL A 34 -11.89 12.66 -22.13
N ASP A 35 -12.15 13.95 -22.03
CA ASP A 35 -12.44 14.81 -23.18
C ASP A 35 -11.19 15.61 -23.51
N ALA A 36 -10.71 15.50 -24.75
CA ALA A 36 -9.51 16.16 -25.22
C ALA A 36 -9.81 17.16 -26.33
N HIS A 37 -9.09 18.27 -26.36
CA HIS A 37 -9.19 19.27 -27.42
C HIS A 37 -7.83 19.51 -28.06
N ALA A 38 -7.73 19.30 -29.38
CA ALA A 38 -6.48 19.47 -30.12
C ALA A 38 -6.76 20.04 -31.51
N MET A 39 -5.98 21.05 -31.92
CA MET A 39 -6.06 21.65 -33.27
C MET A 39 -7.47 22.13 -33.66
N GLY A 40 -8.29 22.58 -32.70
CA GLY A 40 -9.68 23.01 -32.92
C GLY A 40 -10.69 21.88 -33.06
N MET A 41 -10.30 20.63 -32.80
CA MET A 41 -11.17 19.45 -32.79
C MET A 41 -11.35 18.94 -31.35
N SER A 42 -12.59 18.58 -30.99
CA SER A 42 -12.91 17.88 -29.74
C SER A 42 -12.97 16.38 -29.96
N PHE A 43 -12.33 15.64 -29.08
CA PHE A 43 -12.43 14.18 -28.96
C PHE A 43 -13.05 13.89 -27.60
N ASN A 44 -14.31 13.46 -27.62
CA ASN A 44 -15.05 13.16 -26.39
C ASN A 44 -15.01 11.67 -26.11
N ASN A 45 -15.22 11.29 -24.84
CA ASN A 45 -15.32 9.89 -24.42
C ASN A 45 -14.06 9.06 -24.74
N LEU A 46 -12.86 9.64 -24.61
CA LEU A 46 -11.64 8.85 -24.68
C LEU A 46 -11.55 7.99 -23.42
N ASN A 47 -11.48 6.67 -23.59
CA ASN A 47 -11.27 5.77 -22.47
C ASN A 47 -9.81 5.84 -22.04
N PHE A 48 -9.57 6.31 -20.83
CA PHE A 48 -8.26 6.23 -20.19
C PHE A 48 -8.29 5.08 -19.19
N GLU A 49 -7.43 4.11 -19.40
CA GLU A 49 -7.24 2.98 -18.49
C GLU A 49 -5.75 2.84 -18.20
N ARG A 50 -5.41 2.79 -16.91
CA ARG A 50 -4.04 2.54 -16.45
C ARG A 50 -4.05 1.57 -15.30
N THR A 51 -3.40 0.43 -15.49
CA THR A 51 -3.09 -0.50 -14.41
C THR A 51 -1.69 -0.20 -13.86
N LEU A 52 -1.61 0.00 -12.55
CA LEU A 52 -0.37 0.08 -11.78
C LEU A 52 -0.25 -1.20 -10.94
N SER A 53 0.90 -1.85 -10.99
CA SER A 53 1.19 -3.00 -10.11
C SER A 53 1.91 -2.51 -8.87
N LEU A 54 1.23 -2.59 -7.73
CA LEU A 54 1.84 -2.38 -6.42
C LEU A 54 2.60 -3.62 -5.98
N VAL A 55 3.63 -3.45 -5.17
CA VAL A 55 4.40 -4.55 -4.58
C VAL A 55 3.87 -4.83 -3.18
N GLY A 56 3.36 -6.03 -2.94
CA GLY A 56 2.87 -6.46 -1.65
C GLY A 56 3.98 -7.06 -0.77
N PHE A 57 3.58 -7.57 0.38
CA PHE A 57 4.49 -8.18 1.35
C PHE A 57 4.74 -9.67 1.12
N ASP A 58 4.06 -10.30 0.15
CA ASP A 58 4.20 -11.73 -0.21
C ASP A 58 4.27 -12.68 1.00
N LYS A 59 3.29 -12.58 1.92
CA LYS A 59 3.24 -13.38 3.15
C LYS A 59 4.48 -13.24 4.04
N LEU A 60 5.16 -12.10 3.95
CA LEU A 60 6.36 -11.79 4.72
C LEU A 60 7.53 -12.76 4.43
N GLN A 61 7.57 -13.38 3.24
CA GLN A 61 8.61 -14.36 2.89
C GLN A 61 9.99 -13.72 2.71
N ASP A 62 10.06 -12.60 1.99
CA ASP A 62 11.29 -11.87 1.69
C ASP A 62 11.25 -10.45 2.28
N LEU A 63 11.26 -10.37 3.62
CA LEU A 63 11.31 -9.08 4.30
C LEU A 63 12.72 -8.67 4.70
N ASP A 64 13.02 -7.40 4.44
CA ASP A 64 14.15 -6.71 5.07
C ASP A 64 13.72 -6.19 6.45
N LEU A 65 13.70 -7.09 7.43
CA LEU A 65 13.39 -6.76 8.83
C LEU A 65 14.54 -5.98 9.45
N GLU A 66 14.27 -4.75 9.87
CA GLU A 66 15.21 -3.97 10.65
C GLU A 66 14.85 -4.11 12.14
N VAL A 67 15.72 -4.78 12.91
CA VAL A 67 15.57 -4.89 14.36
C VAL A 67 16.33 -3.74 15.01
N GLN A 68 15.61 -2.83 15.66
CA GLN A 68 16.21 -1.69 16.34
C GLN A 68 16.82 -2.10 17.69
N HIS A 69 16.06 -2.82 18.53
CA HIS A 69 16.56 -3.35 19.79
C HIS A 69 15.71 -4.52 20.30
N ILE A 70 16.36 -5.33 21.14
CA ILE A 70 15.75 -6.38 21.94
C ILE A 70 16.26 -6.18 23.36
N ASP A 71 15.38 -5.73 24.26
CA ASP A 71 15.72 -5.47 25.64
C ASP A 71 15.06 -6.50 26.55
N LEU A 72 15.86 -7.17 27.38
CA LEU A 72 15.38 -8.07 28.43
C LEU A 72 15.22 -7.27 29.72
N TRP A 73 13.98 -7.02 30.13
CA TRP A 73 13.66 -6.16 31.27
C TRP A 73 13.64 -6.92 32.60
N GLY A 74 13.45 -8.24 32.56
CA GLY A 74 13.40 -9.03 33.78
C GLY A 74 13.08 -10.49 33.55
N CYS A 75 13.08 -11.22 34.66
CA CYS A 75 12.61 -12.58 34.76
C CYS A 75 11.74 -12.67 36.02
N SER A 76 10.52 -13.16 35.88
CA SER A 76 9.64 -13.47 37.01
C SER A 76 8.92 -14.79 36.74
N ASP A 77 8.85 -15.64 37.77
CA ASP A 77 8.10 -16.92 37.76
C ASP A 77 8.27 -17.79 36.50
N GLY A 78 9.49 -17.85 35.96
CA GLY A 78 9.83 -18.68 34.79
C GLY A 78 9.50 -18.05 33.44
N VAL A 79 9.12 -16.77 33.40
CA VAL A 79 8.87 -15.99 32.18
C VAL A 79 9.93 -14.89 32.06
N TYR A 80 10.42 -14.69 30.83
CA TYR A 80 11.29 -13.58 30.48
C TYR A 80 10.46 -12.43 29.91
N ASP A 81 10.61 -11.24 30.48
CA ASP A 81 10.00 -10.03 29.97
C ASP A 81 10.97 -9.38 28.97
N MET A 82 10.53 -9.30 27.71
CA MET A 82 11.31 -8.74 26.61
C MET A 82 10.52 -7.66 25.88
N ASP A 83 11.20 -6.57 25.53
CA ASP A 83 10.73 -5.57 24.58
C ASP A 83 11.50 -5.77 23.27
N VAL A 84 10.77 -5.87 22.16
CA VAL A 84 11.33 -6.07 20.83
C VAL A 84 10.78 -4.98 19.94
N ASN A 85 11.67 -4.11 19.46
CA ASN A 85 11.34 -3.09 18.50
C ASN A 85 11.96 -3.46 17.16
N ALA A 86 11.08 -3.68 16.18
CA ALA A 86 11.47 -3.97 14.82
C ALA A 86 10.53 -3.26 13.84
N SER A 87 11.07 -2.90 12.68
CA SER A 87 10.34 -2.27 11.59
C SER A 87 10.53 -3.04 10.30
N ILE A 88 9.52 -2.96 9.44
CA ILE A 88 9.56 -3.49 8.09
C ILE A 88 9.29 -2.32 7.16
N ASN A 89 10.12 -2.17 6.13
CA ASN A 89 9.90 -1.16 5.10
C ASN A 89 8.69 -1.55 4.25
N ASN A 90 7.83 -0.58 3.93
CA ASN A 90 6.75 -0.81 2.96
C ASN A 90 7.39 -1.03 1.58
N PRO A 91 7.23 -2.22 0.95
CA PRO A 91 7.86 -2.53 -0.33
C PRO A 91 7.20 -1.81 -1.51
N SER A 92 5.96 -1.33 -1.33
CA SER A 92 5.28 -0.55 -2.35
C SER A 92 5.84 0.86 -2.47
N THR A 93 6.06 1.30 -3.70
CA THR A 93 6.42 2.70 -4.05
C THR A 93 5.26 3.69 -3.91
N MET A 94 4.22 3.32 -3.15
CA MET A 94 3.09 4.16 -2.81
C MET A 94 3.51 5.27 -1.84
N GLY A 95 4.11 6.31 -2.37
CA GLY A 95 4.07 7.64 -1.77
C GLY A 95 2.85 8.38 -2.30
N LEU A 96 2.00 8.92 -1.41
CA LEU A 96 0.92 9.85 -1.76
C LEU A 96 1.51 11.22 -2.16
N GLN A 97 2.43 11.25 -3.12
CA GLN A 97 3.00 12.47 -3.69
C GLN A 97 2.60 12.56 -5.15
N GLY A 98 1.58 13.39 -5.42
CA GLY A 98 1.17 13.75 -6.78
C GLY A 98 -0.25 13.31 -7.18
N ILE A 99 -1.03 12.72 -6.28
CA ILE A 99 -2.50 12.73 -6.35
C ILE A 99 -3.06 13.88 -5.51
#